data_AF-A0A6I9WE09-F1
#
_entry.id   AF-A0A6I9WE09-F1
#
_cell.length_a   1.000
_cell.length_b   1.000
_cell.length_c   1.000
_cell.angle_alpha   90.00
_cell.angle_beta   90.00
_cell.angle_gamma   90.00
#
_symmetry.space_group_name_H-M   'P 1'
#
loop_
_entity.id
_entity.type
_entity.pdbx_description
1 polymer ?
#
loop_
_entity_poly.entity_id
_entity_poly.type
_entity_poly.pdbx_seq_one_letter_code
_entity_poly.pdbx_strand_id
1 'polypeptide(L)'
;MCCTTDNKNILITWHDIPSNANELNNEDMNRKEDVYREAFSWTDTNTKLFLSLYKENIDLFVQRKIKTKKILWQKISEKMKIQGYNVSAIQVENKYKSLERSYKNVITHNKKSGRNRLNCPYETELAELLGGKHNIKPLLLSGNKGII
;
A
#
# COMPACT_ATOMS: atom_id res chain seq x y z
N MET A 1 23.42 -24.73 9.97
CA MET A 1 24.21 -24.13 8.87
C MET A 1 23.85 -22.66 8.80
N CYS A 2 24.70 -21.82 9.38
CA CYS A 2 24.58 -20.37 9.32
C CYS A 2 25.53 -19.88 8.23
N CYS A 3 25.01 -19.24 7.20
CA CYS A 3 25.82 -18.46 6.28
C CYS A 3 25.37 -17.00 6.37
N THR A 4 26.18 -16.22 7.07
CA THR A 4 26.22 -14.76 6.98
C THR A 4 27.15 -14.42 5.83
N THR A 5 26.69 -13.58 4.91
CA THR A 5 27.62 -12.85 4.03
C THR A 5 27.07 -11.46 3.75
N ASP A 6 27.62 -10.50 4.49
CA ASP A 6 27.65 -9.09 4.13
C ASP A 6 28.26 -8.89 2.74
N ASN A 7 27.63 -8.07 1.90
CA ASN A 7 28.33 -7.54 0.72
C ASN A 7 28.03 -6.07 0.45
N LYS A 8 28.81 -5.23 1.14
CA LYS A 8 29.70 -4.20 0.59
C LYS A 8 29.10 -3.17 -0.37
N ASN A 9 28.80 -2.03 0.26
CA ASN A 9 28.78 -0.66 -0.23
C ASN A 9 29.73 -0.41 -1.42
N ILE A 10 29.17 -0.08 -2.60
CA ILE A 10 29.96 0.43 -3.73
C ILE A 10 30.01 1.95 -3.59
N LEU A 11 31.16 2.42 -3.10
CA LEU A 11 31.55 3.82 -3.07
C LEU A 11 32.08 4.17 -4.48
N ILE A 12 31.35 4.98 -5.25
CA ILE A 12 31.90 5.57 -6.49
C ILE A 12 32.43 6.96 -6.14
N THR A 13 33.76 7.06 -6.14
CA THR A 13 34.53 8.30 -5.95
C THR A 13 34.50 9.15 -7.22
N TRP A 14 34.22 10.44 -7.06
CA TRP A 14 34.30 11.46 -8.12
C TRP A 14 35.72 12.08 -8.16
N HIS A 15 36.30 12.22 -9.36
CA HIS A 15 37.37 13.19 -9.67
C HIS A 15 37.32 13.61 -11.17
N ASP A 16 37.23 14.93 -11.37
CA ASP A 16 37.76 15.87 -12.40
C ASP A 16 37.40 15.73 -13.92
N ILE A 17 36.56 16.60 -14.55
CA ILE A 17 36.70 18.02 -15.05
C ILE A 17 37.24 18.09 -16.52
N PRO A 18 36.61 18.81 -17.49
CA PRO A 18 37.00 20.22 -17.78
C PRO A 18 35.90 21.22 -18.18
N SER A 19 36.14 22.47 -17.76
CA SER A 19 35.45 23.71 -18.14
C SER A 19 35.67 24.12 -19.60
N ASN A 20 34.62 24.60 -20.30
CA ASN A 20 34.67 25.84 -21.12
C ASN A 20 33.25 26.32 -21.50
N ALA A 21 33.09 27.64 -21.61
CA ALA A 21 31.89 28.45 -21.44
C ALA A 21 30.93 28.59 -22.65
N ASN A 22 29.64 28.84 -22.38
CA ASN A 22 28.93 30.10 -22.72
C ASN A 22 27.43 30.03 -22.37
N GLU A 23 26.93 31.10 -21.75
CA GLU A 23 25.62 31.31 -21.13
C GLU A 23 24.48 31.52 -22.13
N LEU A 24 23.26 31.05 -21.81
CA LEU A 24 21.98 31.73 -22.12
C LEU A 24 20.85 31.27 -21.16
N ASN A 25 20.52 32.17 -20.22
CA ASN A 25 19.22 32.55 -19.63
C ASN A 25 18.07 31.54 -19.31
N ASN A 26 17.70 31.59 -18.03
CA ASN A 26 16.36 31.72 -17.42
C ASN A 26 15.33 30.58 -17.45
N GLU A 27 14.79 30.35 -16.23
CA GLU A 27 13.56 29.63 -15.82
C GLU A 27 13.59 28.09 -15.77
N ASP A 28 13.75 27.53 -14.56
CA ASP A 28 12.97 26.41 -13.98
C ASP A 28 13.68 25.85 -12.71
N MET A 29 13.64 26.63 -11.62
CA MET A 29 14.12 26.22 -10.29
C MET A 29 13.07 25.35 -9.56
N ASN A 30 12.67 24.22 -10.15
CA ASN A 30 11.89 23.21 -9.41
C ASN A 30 11.96 21.79 -10.01
N ARG A 31 13.15 21.31 -10.40
CA ARG A 31 13.28 19.98 -11.05
C ARG A 31 14.39 19.08 -10.52
N LYS A 32 14.93 19.35 -9.33
CA LYS A 32 16.04 18.57 -8.73
C LYS A 32 15.87 18.18 -7.25
N GLU A 33 14.66 18.24 -6.69
CA GLU A 33 14.38 17.79 -5.32
C GLU A 33 13.73 16.39 -5.25
N ASP A 34 13.78 15.59 -6.32
CA ASP A 34 13.17 14.25 -6.38
C ASP A 34 14.18 13.10 -6.29
N VAL A 35 15.43 13.38 -5.93
CA VAL A 35 16.51 12.41 -6.13
C VAL A 35 16.63 11.35 -5.01
N TYR A 36 16.05 11.54 -3.81
CA TYR A 36 16.02 10.48 -2.77
C TYR A 36 14.83 10.58 -1.81
N ARG A 37 13.57 10.51 -2.28
CA ARG A 37 12.48 10.10 -1.37
C ARG A 37 12.68 8.63 -1.05
N GLU A 38 13.20 8.32 0.14
CA GLU A 38 13.25 6.96 0.66
C GLU A 38 11.89 6.27 0.44
N ALA A 39 11.94 5.07 -0.14
CA ALA A 39 10.75 4.29 -0.40
C ALA A 39 10.05 3.97 0.93
N PHE A 40 8.83 4.50 1.11
CA PHE A 40 8.07 4.26 2.33
C PHE A 40 7.84 2.75 2.57
N SER A 41 8.30 2.27 3.73
CA SER A 41 8.11 0.88 4.14
C SER A 41 6.88 0.71 5.04
N TRP A 42 6.07 -0.30 4.75
CA TRP A 42 4.90 -0.64 5.56
C TRP A 42 5.29 -1.58 6.70
N THR A 43 5.32 -1.06 7.92
CA THR A 43 5.49 -1.82 9.16
C THR A 43 4.14 -2.21 9.75
N ASP A 44 4.13 -3.07 10.76
CA ASP A 44 2.90 -3.42 11.48
C ASP A 44 2.23 -2.18 12.10
N THR A 45 3.02 -1.32 12.77
CA THR A 45 2.54 -0.07 13.39
C THR A 45 1.84 0.84 12.39
N ASN A 46 2.48 1.13 11.25
CA ASN A 46 1.89 2.04 10.27
C ASN A 46 0.76 1.40 9.45
N THR A 47 0.75 0.07 9.31
CA THR A 47 -0.36 -0.67 8.71
C THR A 47 -1.60 -0.64 9.61
N LYS A 48 -1.43 -0.83 10.92
CA LYS A 48 -2.51 -0.69 11.91
C LYS A 48 -3.07 0.72 11.95
N LEU A 49 -2.22 1.73 11.94
CA LEU A 49 -2.65 3.13 11.80
C LEU A 49 -3.44 3.35 10.51
N PHE A 50 -2.97 2.81 9.39
CA PHE A 50 -3.72 2.90 8.13
C PHE A 50 -5.12 2.26 8.24
N LEU A 51 -5.21 1.07 8.84
CA LEU A 51 -6.49 0.35 9.00
C LEU A 51 -7.46 1.12 9.89
N SER A 52 -7.00 1.71 11.00
CA SER A 52 -7.85 2.53 11.87
C SER A 52 -8.35 3.78 11.15
N LEU A 53 -7.46 4.51 10.46
CA LEU A 53 -7.83 5.67 9.66
C LEU A 53 -8.81 5.31 8.54
N TYR A 54 -8.63 4.16 7.90
CA TYR A 54 -9.56 3.69 6.87
C TYR A 54 -10.95 3.41 7.45
N LYS A 55 -11.03 2.78 8.62
CA LYS A 55 -12.30 2.52 9.34
C LYS A 55 -13.06 3.81 9.63
N GLU A 56 -12.39 4.85 10.12
CA GLU A 56 -13.04 6.14 10.36
C GLU A 56 -13.57 6.80 9.08
N ASN A 57 -12.75 6.78 8.02
CA ASN A 57 -13.08 7.53 6.82
C ASN A 57 -14.03 6.79 5.88
N ILE A 58 -14.13 5.45 5.96
CA ILE A 58 -15.10 4.69 5.16
C ILE A 58 -16.54 5.00 5.61
N ASP A 59 -16.76 5.23 6.90
CA ASP A 59 -18.08 5.63 7.41
C ASP A 59 -18.50 6.99 6.85
N LEU A 60 -17.57 7.94 6.76
CA LEU A 60 -17.79 9.25 6.12
C LEU A 60 -18.08 9.11 4.62
N PHE A 61 -17.48 8.13 3.96
CA PHE A 61 -17.78 7.81 2.56
C PHE A 61 -19.18 7.22 2.40
N VAL A 62 -19.59 6.29 3.28
CA VAL A 62 -20.95 5.72 3.29
C VAL A 62 -22.00 6.81 3.58
N GLN A 63 -21.70 7.74 4.50
CA GLN A 63 -22.54 8.91 4.82
C GLN A 63 -22.55 9.97 3.71
N ARG A 64 -21.93 9.72 2.54
CA ARG A 64 -21.78 10.65 1.40
C ARG A 64 -21.10 12.00 1.73
N LYS A 65 -20.41 12.09 2.86
CA LYS A 65 -19.57 13.26 3.20
C LYS A 65 -18.29 13.28 2.37
N ILE A 66 -17.81 12.12 1.93
CA ILE A 66 -16.71 11.99 0.96
C ILE A 66 -17.29 11.54 -0.38
N LYS A 67 -17.09 12.35 -1.43
CA LYS A 67 -17.66 12.11 -2.76
C LYS A 67 -16.99 10.98 -3.53
N THR A 68 -15.66 10.81 -3.37
CA THR A 68 -14.89 9.85 -4.16
C THR A 68 -13.85 9.13 -3.31
N LYS A 69 -13.49 7.90 -3.70
CA LYS A 69 -12.37 7.17 -3.08
C LYS A 69 -11.03 7.89 -3.25
N LYS A 70 -10.86 8.70 -4.30
CA LYS A 70 -9.67 9.53 -4.48
C LYS A 70 -9.50 10.49 -3.29
N ILE A 71 -10.57 11.18 -2.88
CA ILE A 71 -10.56 12.09 -1.73
C ILE A 71 -10.32 11.30 -0.43
N LEU A 72 -10.90 10.09 -0.32
CA LEU A 72 -10.64 9.19 0.81
C LEU A 72 -9.13 8.90 0.98
N TRP A 73 -8.45 8.53 -0.10
CA TRP A 73 -7.02 8.23 -0.08
C TRP A 73 -6.16 9.45 0.23
N GLN A 74 -6.55 10.63 -0.28
CA GLN A 74 -5.89 11.90 0.04
C GLN A 74 -5.99 12.21 1.54
N LYS A 75 -7.20 12.14 2.12
CA LYS A 75 -7.41 12.37 3.55
C LYS A 75 -6.61 11.41 4.44
N ILE A 76 -6.56 10.13 4.08
CA ILE A 76 -5.77 9.15 4.83
C ILE A 76 -4.28 9.45 4.71
N SER A 77 -3.80 9.78 3.50
CA SER A 77 -2.41 10.18 3.26
C SER A 77 -2.03 11.41 4.08
N GLU A 78 -2.88 12.44 4.14
CA GLU A 78 -2.67 13.63 4.97
C GLU A 78 -2.61 13.29 6.46
N LYS A 79 -3.57 12.50 6.97
CA LYS A 79 -3.56 12.06 8.37
C LYS A 79 -2.31 11.25 8.71
N MET A 80 -1.84 10.37 7.82
CA MET A 80 -0.60 9.62 8.03
C MET A 80 0.63 10.53 8.04
N LYS A 81 0.69 11.57 7.20
CA LYS A 81 1.77 12.57 7.21
C LYS A 81 1.83 13.36 8.52
N ILE A 82 0.67 13.72 9.09
CA ILE A 82 0.59 14.37 10.40
C ILE A 82 1.19 13.48 11.50
N GLN A 83 1.07 12.15 11.36
CA GLN A 83 1.66 11.16 12.27
C GLN A 83 3.14 10.87 11.97
N GLY A 84 3.78 11.62 11.07
CA GLY A 84 5.20 11.46 10.72
C GLY A 84 5.48 10.48 9.57
N TYR A 85 4.44 9.92 8.92
CA TYR A 85 4.62 8.99 7.81
C TYR A 85 4.47 9.68 6.46
N ASN A 86 5.56 9.79 5.71
CA ASN A 86 5.58 10.44 4.40
C ASN A 86 5.04 9.52 3.28
N VAL A 87 3.71 9.33 3.25
CA VAL A 87 3.01 8.49 2.26
C VAL A 87 2.21 9.32 1.26
N SER A 88 2.21 8.91 -0.01
CA SER A 88 1.32 9.45 -1.03
C SER A 88 -0.04 8.74 -1.06
N ALA A 89 -1.07 9.42 -1.58
CA ALA A 89 -2.39 8.82 -1.75
C ALA A 89 -2.38 7.54 -2.61
N ILE A 90 -1.49 7.48 -3.61
CA ILE A 90 -1.30 6.30 -4.47
C ILE A 90 -0.74 5.12 -3.66
N GLN A 91 0.25 5.37 -2.78
CA GLN A 91 0.80 4.34 -1.90
C GLN A 91 -0.25 3.80 -0.92
N VAL A 92 -1.09 4.69 -0.37
CA VAL A 92 -2.23 4.33 0.49
C VAL A 92 -3.23 3.44 -0.27
N GLU A 93 -3.60 3.82 -1.49
CA GLU A 93 -4.50 3.01 -2.33
C GLU A 93 -3.90 1.63 -2.65
N ASN A 94 -2.63 1.58 -3.04
CA ASN A 94 -1.92 0.34 -3.34
C ASN A 94 -1.84 -0.58 -2.12
N LYS A 95 -1.62 -0.01 -0.93
CA LYS A 95 -1.64 -0.76 0.33
C LYS A 95 -3.01 -1.37 0.59
N TYR A 96 -4.10 -0.60 0.43
CA TYR A 96 -5.46 -1.13 0.54
C TYR A 96 -5.70 -2.30 -0.42
N LYS A 97 -5.35 -2.15 -1.70
CA LYS A 97 -5.51 -3.22 -2.72
C LYS A 97 -4.70 -4.46 -2.37
N SER A 98 -3.49 -4.29 -1.85
CA SER A 98 -2.63 -5.39 -1.40
C SER A 98 -3.26 -6.16 -0.23
N LEU A 99 -3.74 -5.45 0.79
CA LEU A 99 -4.43 -6.04 1.94
C LEU A 99 -5.71 -6.77 1.51
N GLU A 100 -6.52 -6.16 0.64
CA GLU A 100 -7.75 -6.78 0.13
C GLU A 100 -7.45 -8.07 -0.64
N ARG A 101 -6.40 -8.08 -1.48
CA ARG A 101 -5.96 -9.29 -2.20
C ARG A 101 -5.48 -10.37 -1.24
N SER A 102 -4.64 -10.02 -0.27
CA SER A 102 -4.13 -10.96 0.73
C SER A 102 -5.27 -11.62 1.50
N TYR A 103 -6.24 -10.83 1.97
CA TYR A 103 -7.41 -11.33 2.67
C TYR A 103 -8.26 -12.27 1.79
N LYS A 104 -8.55 -11.88 0.55
CA LYS A 104 -9.26 -12.74 -0.41
C LYS A 104 -8.55 -14.08 -0.63
N ASN A 105 -7.22 -14.06 -0.72
CA ASN A 105 -6.42 -15.27 -0.89
C ASN A 105 -6.52 -16.19 0.34
N VAL A 106 -6.42 -15.63 1.55
CA VAL A 106 -6.57 -16.39 2.80
C VAL A 106 -7.96 -17.03 2.89
N ILE A 107 -9.02 -16.26 2.62
CA ILE A 107 -10.40 -16.78 2.62
C ILE A 107 -10.58 -17.89 1.57
N THR A 108 -10.07 -17.70 0.36
CA THR A 108 -10.19 -18.69 -0.72
C THR A 108 -9.39 -19.95 -0.43
N HIS A 109 -8.22 -19.81 0.21
CA HIS A 109 -7.39 -20.93 0.62
C HIS A 109 -8.08 -21.76 1.70
N ASN A 110 -8.59 -21.10 2.75
CA ASN A 110 -9.21 -21.74 3.89
C ASN A 110 -10.57 -22.39 3.57
N LYS A 111 -11.20 -22.03 2.45
CA LYS A 111 -12.40 -22.71 1.94
C LYS A 111 -12.13 -24.10 1.32
N LYS A 112 -10.88 -24.40 0.94
CA LYS A 112 -10.54 -25.68 0.30
C LYS A 112 -10.23 -26.73 1.37
N SER A 113 -10.95 -27.85 1.34
CA SER A 113 -10.71 -28.98 2.25
C SER A 113 -9.33 -29.62 2.02
N GLY A 114 -8.73 -30.18 3.07
CA GLY A 114 -7.46 -30.92 3.01
C GLY A 114 -6.19 -30.06 2.98
N ARG A 115 -6.27 -28.76 3.27
CA ARG A 115 -5.10 -27.86 3.35
C ARG A 115 -4.93 -27.27 4.75
N ASN A 116 -3.69 -26.96 5.12
CA ASN A 116 -3.40 -26.20 6.35
C ASN A 116 -4.03 -24.81 6.29
N ARG A 117 -4.56 -24.33 7.42
CA ARG A 117 -5.16 -23.00 7.48
C ARG A 117 -4.08 -21.93 7.35
N LEU A 118 -4.34 -20.92 6.52
CA LEU A 118 -3.54 -19.70 6.47
C LEU A 118 -4.13 -18.68 7.45
N ASN A 119 -3.26 -17.98 8.17
CA ASN A 119 -3.63 -16.90 9.06
C ASN A 119 -3.31 -15.55 8.40
N CYS A 120 -4.20 -14.57 8.55
CA CYS A 120 -3.94 -13.19 8.18
C CYS A 120 -3.68 -12.38 9.46
N PRO A 121 -2.55 -11.67 9.61
CA PRO A 121 -2.26 -10.88 10.82
C PRO A 121 -3.31 -9.81 11.13
N TYR A 122 -4.06 -9.37 10.13
CA TYR A 122 -5.10 -8.35 10.23
C TYR A 122 -6.49 -8.93 9.89
N GLU A 123 -6.69 -10.24 10.13
CA GLU A 123 -7.93 -10.93 9.76
C GLU A 123 -9.16 -10.26 10.38
N THR A 124 -9.08 -9.91 11.66
CA THR A 124 -10.19 -9.30 12.40
C THR A 124 -10.60 -7.95 11.80
N GLU A 125 -9.64 -7.05 11.62
CA GLU A 125 -9.87 -5.71 11.07
C GLU A 125 -10.35 -5.78 9.62
N LEU A 126 -9.74 -6.66 8.81
CA LEU A 126 -10.14 -6.85 7.42
C LEU A 126 -11.49 -7.55 7.28
N ALA A 127 -11.84 -8.46 8.20
CA ALA A 127 -13.16 -9.10 8.23
C ALA A 127 -14.26 -8.11 8.59
N GLU A 128 -14.01 -7.19 9.53
CA GLU A 128 -14.96 -6.12 9.85
C GLU A 128 -15.16 -5.17 8.66
N LEU A 129 -14.06 -4.74 8.02
CA LEU A 129 -14.10 -3.78 6.92
C LEU A 129 -14.60 -4.36 5.58
N LEU A 130 -14.35 -5.65 5.35
CA LEU A 130 -14.52 -6.28 4.05
C LEU A 130 -15.44 -7.50 4.06
N GLY A 131 -15.72 -8.11 5.22
CA GLY A 131 -16.44 -9.38 5.34
C GLY A 131 -17.89 -9.34 4.85
N GLY A 132 -18.51 -8.15 4.81
CA GLY A 132 -19.86 -7.94 4.26
C GLY A 132 -19.90 -7.72 2.74
N LYS A 133 -18.76 -7.62 2.05
CA LYS A 133 -18.73 -7.39 0.59
C LYS A 133 -18.97 -8.69 -0.18
N HIS A 134 -19.94 -8.67 -1.09
CA HIS A 134 -20.26 -9.76 -2.03
C HIS A 134 -19.05 -10.22 -2.89
N ASN A 135 -18.05 -9.34 -3.07
CA ASN A 135 -16.81 -9.65 -3.82
C ASN A 135 -15.79 -10.50 -3.03
N ILE A 136 -16.07 -10.88 -1.79
CA ILE A 136 -15.16 -11.70 -0.95
C ILE A 136 -15.79 -13.05 -0.62
N LYS A 137 -17.11 -13.09 -0.47
CA LYS A 137 -17.90 -14.31 -0.44
C LYS A 137 -18.79 -14.31 -1.69
N PRO A 138 -18.33 -14.87 -2.82
CA PRO A 138 -19.19 -15.01 -3.98
C PRO A 138 -20.39 -15.88 -3.59
N LEU A 139 -21.60 -15.40 -3.90
CA LEU A 139 -22.85 -16.10 -3.58
C LEU A 139 -22.96 -17.43 -4.33
N LEU A 140 -22.28 -17.55 -5.48
CA LEU A 140 -22.31 -18.72 -6.35
C LEU A 140 -20.91 -19.01 -6.86
N LEU A 141 -20.44 -20.23 -6.64
CA LEU A 141 -19.26 -20.79 -7.29
C LEU A 141 -19.74 -21.43 -8.59
N SER A 142 -19.64 -20.71 -9.73
CA SER A 142 -19.86 -21.34 -11.02
C SER A 142 -18.67 -22.26 -11.31
N GLY A 143 -18.81 -23.54 -10.98
CA GLY A 143 -17.85 -24.57 -11.36
C GLY A 143 -18.07 -24.99 -12.82
N ASN A 144 -17.03 -25.54 -13.46
CA ASN A 144 -17.10 -26.16 -14.79
C ASN A 144 -17.95 -27.45 -14.83
N LYS A 145 -18.66 -27.77 -13.75
CA LYS A 145 -19.68 -28.80 -13.66
C LYS A 145 -20.96 -28.04 -13.33
N GLY A 146 -21.92 -28.09 -14.24
CA GLY A 146 -23.15 -27.29 -14.21
C GLY A 146 -23.85 -27.26 -12.86
N ILE A 147 -24.65 -26.21 -12.68
CA ILE A 147 -25.59 -26.05 -11.57
C ILE A 147 -26.42 -27.33 -11.47
N ILE A 148 -26.39 -27.98 -10.31
CA ILE A 148 -27.33 -29.05 -9.95
C ILE A 148 -28.52 -28.38 -9.26
#